data_AF-A0A0V0GNQ0-F1
#
_entry.id   AF-A0A0V0GNQ0-F1
#
_cell.length_a   1.000
_cell.length_b   1.000
_cell.length_c   1.000
_cell.angle_alpha   90.00
_cell.angle_beta   90.00
_cell.angle_gamma   90.00
#
_symmetry.space_group_name_H-M   'P 1'
#
loop_
_entity.id
_entity.type
_entity.pdbx_description
1 polymer ?
#
loop_
_entity_poly.entity_id
_entity_poly.type
_entity_poly.pdbx_seq_one_letter_code
_entity_poly.pdbx_strand_id
1 'polypeptide(L)'
;MHLAHNLFDEMTERDVISWSVMIAAYAQSEDETVLSLEFFQRMIDFGKPPDGLICGKCNSKACTKLKAIRMGESIHGLVISRGLGYDLFVYNSLIDLYSKCNDFDSSLRVFRGNS
;
A
#
# COMPACT_ATOMS: atom_id res chain seq x y z
N MET A 1 2.68 18.23 -6.30
CA MET A 1 3.18 17.37 -5.22
C MET A 1 4.35 17.96 -4.44
N HIS A 2 5.30 18.65 -5.06
CA HIS A 2 6.50 19.17 -4.37
C HIS A 2 6.26 19.97 -3.08
N LEU A 3 5.28 20.89 -3.03
CA LEU A 3 4.99 21.65 -1.81
C LEU A 3 4.54 20.77 -0.64
N ALA A 4 3.69 19.77 -0.91
CA ALA A 4 3.22 18.83 0.11
C ALA A 4 4.38 17.95 0.63
N HIS A 5 5.30 17.54 -0.26
CA HIS A 5 6.50 16.80 0.12
C HIS A 5 7.41 17.63 1.02
N ASN A 6 7.74 18.86 0.63
CA ASN A 6 8.59 19.73 1.43
C ASN A 6 7.99 19.99 2.81
N LEU A 7 6.68 20.30 2.87
CA LEU A 7 5.98 20.48 4.14
C LEU A 7 6.06 19.23 5.01
N PHE A 8 5.87 18.03 4.42
CA PHE A 8 5.99 16.76 5.12
C PHE A 8 7.40 16.51 5.67
N ASP A 9 8.43 16.91 4.94
CA ASP A 9 9.83 16.80 5.37
C ASP A 9 10.17 17.79 6.50
N GLU A 10 9.50 18.94 6.55
CA GLU A 10 9.62 19.94 7.63
C GLU A 10 8.87 19.57 8.92
N MET A 11 7.91 18.63 8.86
CA MET A 11 7.17 18.19 10.04
C MET A 11 8.09 17.50 11.08
N THR A 12 8.11 18.04 12.29
CA THR A 12 8.82 17.46 13.44
C THR A 12 8.17 16.17 13.94
N GLU A 13 6.84 16.11 13.91
CA GLU A 13 6.05 14.92 14.22
C GLU A 13 5.23 14.48 13.01
N ARG A 14 5.32 13.19 12.67
CA ARG A 14 4.58 12.59 11.55
C ARG A 14 3.67 11.50 12.08
N ASP A 15 2.37 11.70 11.92
CA ASP A 15 1.35 10.72 12.28
C ASP A 15 0.89 9.88 11.08
N VAL A 16 0.06 8.87 11.34
CA VAL A 16 -0.45 7.97 10.28
C VAL A 16 -1.21 8.75 9.21
N ILE A 17 -1.89 9.84 9.57
CA ILE A 17 -2.66 10.66 8.64
C ILE A 17 -1.72 11.33 7.63
N SER A 18 -0.66 12.00 8.09
CA SER A 18 0.32 12.65 7.22
C SER A 18 0.96 11.68 6.22
N TRP A 19 1.34 10.47 6.67
CA TRP A 19 1.82 9.40 5.79
C TRP A 19 0.76 8.95 4.78
N SER A 20 -0.48 8.75 5.25
CA SER A 20 -1.58 8.28 4.41
C SER A 20 -1.90 9.24 3.26
N VAL A 21 -1.80 10.55 3.52
CA VAL A 21 -2.04 11.61 2.52
C VAL A 21 -0.95 11.56 1.46
N MET A 22 0.32 11.51 1.86
CA MET A 22 1.44 11.45 0.91
C MET A 22 1.39 10.20 0.04
N ILE A 23 1.20 9.03 0.66
CA ILE A 23 1.12 7.75 -0.05
C ILE A 23 -0.05 7.75 -1.04
N ALA A 24 -1.24 8.21 -0.61
CA ALA A 24 -2.43 8.24 -1.47
C ALA A 24 -2.30 9.23 -2.63
N ALA A 25 -1.67 10.38 -2.40
CA ALA A 25 -1.46 11.38 -3.43
C ALA A 25 -0.49 10.86 -4.51
N TYR A 26 0.63 10.25 -4.12
CA TYR A 26 1.55 9.63 -5.07
C TYR A 26 0.96 8.41 -5.78
N ALA A 27 0.17 7.59 -5.07
CA ALA A 27 -0.48 6.42 -5.67
C ALA A 27 -1.43 6.78 -6.83
N GLN A 28 -2.01 7.99 -6.79
CA GLN A 28 -2.91 8.51 -7.81
C GLN A 28 -2.18 9.29 -8.92
N SER A 29 -0.90 9.60 -8.74
CA SER A 29 -0.10 10.31 -9.75
C SER A 29 0.12 9.44 -10.98
N GLU A 30 0.12 10.06 -12.16
CA GLU A 30 0.41 9.38 -13.43
C GLU A 30 1.89 9.01 -13.55
N ASP A 31 2.78 9.90 -13.15
CA ASP A 31 4.23 9.75 -13.35
C ASP A 31 4.99 9.41 -12.06
N GLU A 32 4.44 9.76 -10.89
CA GLU A 32 5.15 9.66 -9.60
C GLU A 32 4.67 8.49 -8.73
N THR A 33 4.02 7.47 -9.32
CA THR A 33 3.49 6.33 -8.55
C THR A 33 4.55 5.59 -7.74
N VAL A 34 5.80 5.56 -8.23
CA VAL A 34 6.93 4.94 -7.52
C VAL A 34 7.16 5.56 -6.14
N LEU A 35 6.98 6.88 -6.02
CA LEU A 35 7.13 7.59 -4.75
C LEU A 35 6.12 7.14 -3.70
N SER A 36 4.97 6.59 -4.11
CA SER A 36 4.00 6.01 -3.18
C SER A 36 4.58 4.81 -2.42
N LEU A 37 5.31 3.94 -3.13
CA LEU A 37 5.97 2.79 -2.52
C LEU A 37 7.19 3.20 -1.70
N GLU A 38 7.93 4.21 -2.14
CA GLU A 38 9.04 4.78 -1.36
C GLU A 38 8.57 5.40 -0.06
N PHE A 39 7.45 6.14 -0.06
CA PHE A 39 6.86 6.69 1.15
C PHE A 39 6.30 5.59 2.07
N PHE A 40 5.72 4.53 1.51
CA PHE A 40 5.30 3.38 2.28
C PHE A 40 6.49 2.72 3.00
N GLN A 41 7.62 2.55 2.30
CA GLN A 41 8.84 2.02 2.92
C GLN A 41 9.41 2.98 3.97
N ARG A 42 9.49 4.29 3.67
CA ARG A 42 9.91 5.32 4.65
C ARG A 42 9.03 5.30 5.91
N MET A 43 7.72 5.07 5.78
CA MET A 43 6.81 4.97 6.92
C MET A 43 7.17 3.79 7.83
N ILE A 44 7.46 2.62 7.22
CA ILE A 44 7.89 1.42 7.95
C ILE A 44 9.25 1.65 8.62
N ASP A 45 10.21 2.23 7.91
CA ASP A 45 11.56 2.52 8.43
C ASP A 45 11.52 3.54 9.57
N PHE A 46 10.56 4.48 9.53
CA PHE A 46 10.27 5.43 10.60
C PHE A 46 9.61 4.76 11.84
N GLY A 47 9.32 3.46 11.78
CA GLY A 47 8.68 2.71 12.86
C GLY A 47 7.19 2.98 13.00
N LYS A 48 6.53 3.55 11.97
CA LYS A 48 5.09 3.71 11.95
C LYS A 48 4.43 2.59 11.14
N PRO A 49 3.65 1.70 11.78
CA PRO A 49 3.09 0.57 11.07
C PRO A 49 1.85 1.02 10.27
N PRO A 50 1.79 0.78 8.94
CA PRO A 50 0.70 1.25 8.09
C PRO A 50 -0.61 0.54 8.40
N ASP A 51 -1.72 1.27 8.43
CA ASP A 51 -3.04 0.70 8.65
C ASP A 51 -3.59 0.00 7.39
N GLY A 52 -4.77 -0.61 7.51
CA GLY A 52 -5.43 -1.28 6.39
C GLY A 52 -5.66 -0.35 5.20
N LEU A 53 -6.05 0.90 5.45
CA LEU A 53 -6.30 1.89 4.40
C LEU A 53 -5.05 2.13 3.56
N ILE A 54 -3.89 2.32 4.21
CA ILE A 54 -2.60 2.52 3.53
C ILE A 54 -2.23 1.27 2.72
N CYS A 55 -2.32 0.08 3.34
CA CYS A 55 -2.02 -1.19 2.67
C CYS A 55 -2.88 -1.37 1.40
N GLY A 56 -4.19 -1.13 1.51
CA GLY A 56 -5.12 -1.30 0.41
C GLY A 56 -4.91 -0.30 -0.73
N LYS A 57 -4.55 0.95 -0.42
CA LYS A 57 -4.19 1.95 -1.44
C LYS A 57 -2.90 1.58 -2.16
N CYS A 58 -1.86 1.16 -1.43
CA CYS A 58 -0.60 0.72 -2.03
C CYS A 58 -0.79 -0.47 -2.96
N ASN A 59 -1.59 -1.47 -2.55
CA ASN A 59 -1.91 -2.62 -3.39
C ASN A 59 -2.70 -2.22 -4.63
N SER A 60 -3.87 -1.60 -4.46
CA SER A 60 -4.82 -1.34 -5.55
C SER A 60 -4.34 -0.33 -6.60
N LYS A 61 -3.44 0.59 -6.23
CA LYS A 61 -2.97 1.66 -7.12
C LYS A 61 -1.50 1.53 -7.46
N ALA A 62 -0.62 1.49 -6.47
CA ALA A 62 0.81 1.59 -6.72
C ALA A 62 1.40 0.25 -7.21
N CYS A 63 1.16 -0.83 -6.47
CA CYS A 63 1.70 -2.15 -6.82
C CYS A 63 1.10 -2.69 -8.13
N THR A 64 -0.21 -2.52 -8.35
CA THR A 64 -0.88 -2.96 -9.59
C THR A 64 -0.37 -2.21 -10.82
N LYS A 65 -0.22 -0.88 -10.72
CA LYS A 65 0.25 -0.02 -11.82
C LYS A 65 1.72 -0.28 -12.16
N LEU A 66 2.56 -0.45 -11.14
CA LEU A 66 4.00 -0.72 -11.32
C LEU A 66 4.33 -2.20 -11.52
N LYS A 67 3.32 -3.09 -11.49
CA LYS A 67 3.49 -4.55 -11.45
C LYS A 67 4.47 -5.02 -10.36
N ALA A 68 4.50 -4.32 -9.23
CA ALA A 68 5.44 -4.54 -8.15
C ALA A 68 4.99 -5.67 -7.21
N ILE A 69 4.92 -6.90 -7.72
CA ILE A 69 4.33 -8.04 -7.00
C ILE A 69 5.00 -8.32 -5.65
N ARG A 70 6.33 -8.24 -5.57
CA ARG A 70 7.09 -8.48 -4.33
C ARG A 70 6.74 -7.51 -3.20
N MET A 71 6.45 -6.25 -3.56
CA MET A 71 5.98 -5.26 -2.58
C MET A 71 4.57 -5.62 -2.12
N GLY A 72 3.70 -6.00 -3.05
CA GLY A 72 2.36 -6.47 -2.73
C GLY A 72 2.34 -7.71 -1.82
N GLU A 73 3.24 -8.66 -2.03
CA GLU A 73 3.42 -9.84 -1.14
C GLU A 73 3.88 -9.44 0.26
N SER A 74 4.81 -8.49 0.36
CA SER A 74 5.24 -7.93 1.65
C SER A 74 4.07 -7.26 2.38
N ILE A 75 3.25 -6.50 1.66
CA ILE A 75 2.03 -5.87 2.20
C ILE A 75 1.02 -6.95 2.61
N HIS A 76 0.84 -8.00 1.83
CA HIS A 76 -0.06 -9.11 2.17
C HIS A 76 0.37 -9.80 3.48
N GLY A 77 1.66 -10.09 3.65
CA GLY A 77 2.20 -10.62 4.91
C GLY A 77 1.95 -9.68 6.09
N LEU A 78 2.07 -8.37 5.88
CA LEU A 78 1.72 -7.37 6.89
C LEU A 78 0.23 -7.36 7.24
N VAL A 79 -0.65 -7.50 6.24
CA VAL A 79 -2.10 -7.59 6.44
C VAL A 79 -2.47 -8.81 7.29
N ILE A 80 -1.89 -9.98 6.99
CA ILE A 80 -2.13 -11.22 7.74
C ILE A 80 -1.61 -11.08 9.17
N SER A 81 -0.34 -10.71 9.34
CA SER A 81 0.31 -10.62 10.65
C SER A 81 -0.37 -9.64 11.61
N ARG A 82 -1.08 -8.63 11.07
CA ARG A 82 -1.80 -7.63 11.85
C ARG A 82 -3.31 -7.86 11.93
N GLY A 83 -3.82 -8.94 11.34
CA GLY A 83 -5.26 -9.23 11.33
C GLY A 83 -6.11 -8.21 10.56
N LEU A 84 -5.53 -7.53 9.57
CA LEU A 84 -6.20 -6.51 8.76
C LEU A 84 -7.07 -7.11 7.64
N GLY A 85 -7.03 -8.43 7.44
CA GLY A 85 -7.73 -9.12 6.36
C GLY A 85 -9.26 -9.15 6.46
N TYR A 86 -9.84 -8.78 7.62
CA TYR A 86 -11.29 -8.67 7.79
C TYR A 86 -11.87 -7.42 7.13
N ASP A 87 -11.04 -6.42 6.84
CA ASP A 87 -11.46 -5.22 6.13
C ASP A 87 -11.67 -5.57 4.64
N LEU A 88 -12.91 -5.40 4.17
CA LEU A 88 -13.30 -5.76 2.81
C LEU A 88 -12.52 -4.96 1.75
N PHE A 89 -12.15 -3.71 2.04
CA PHE A 89 -11.35 -2.90 1.13
C PHE A 89 -9.92 -3.45 1.04
N VAL A 90 -9.30 -3.82 2.16
CA VAL A 90 -7.98 -4.45 2.17
C VAL A 90 -8.01 -5.79 1.44
N TYR A 91 -8.99 -6.63 1.74
CA TYR A 91 -9.18 -7.92 1.11
C TYR A 91 -9.34 -7.82 -0.41
N ASN A 92 -10.23 -6.94 -0.89
CA ASN A 92 -10.43 -6.72 -2.32
C ASN A 92 -9.18 -6.14 -3.00
N SER A 93 -8.39 -5.33 -2.30
CA SER A 93 -7.13 -4.79 -2.84
C SER A 93 -6.10 -5.88 -3.12
N LEU A 94 -6.08 -6.96 -2.33
CA LEU A 94 -5.18 -8.10 -2.52
C LEU A 94 -5.60 -8.94 -3.73
N ILE A 95 -6.90 -9.16 -3.92
CA ILE A 95 -7.43 -9.82 -5.12
C ILE A 95 -7.08 -9.01 -6.37
N ASP A 96 -7.27 -7.68 -6.33
CA ASP A 96 -6.93 -6.78 -7.43
C ASP A 96 -5.44 -6.79 -7.75
N LEU A 97 -4.59 -6.76 -6.71
CA LEU A 97 -3.13 -6.88 -6.82
C LEU A 97 -2.74 -8.15 -7.59
N TYR A 98 -3.11 -9.32 -7.07
CA TYR A 98 -2.68 -10.59 -7.64
C TYR A 98 -3.23 -10.78 -9.05
N SER A 99 -4.50 -10.44 -9.27
CA SER A 99 -5.14 -10.53 -10.60
C SER A 99 -4.45 -9.65 -11.63
N LYS A 100 -4.17 -8.37 -11.29
CA LYS A 100 -3.50 -7.45 -12.21
C LYS A 100 -2.02 -7.77 -12.37
N CYS A 101 -1.39 -8.45 -11.43
CA CYS A 101 -0.01 -8.94 -11.57
C CYS A 101 0.08 -10.32 -12.26
N ASN A 102 -1.04 -10.84 -12.80
CA ASN A 102 -1.16 -12.14 -13.47
C ASN A 102 -0.86 -13.36 -12.57
N ASP A 103 -0.95 -13.21 -11.25
CA ASP A 103 -0.87 -14.31 -10.30
C ASP A 103 -2.29 -14.74 -9.90
N PHE A 104 -2.95 -15.46 -10.82
CA PHE A 104 -4.33 -15.88 -10.63
C PHE A 104 -4.50 -16.92 -9.52
N ASP A 105 -3.47 -17.73 -9.26
CA ASP A 105 -3.50 -18.75 -8.20
C ASP A 105 -3.56 -18.09 -6.82
N SER A 106 -2.69 -17.10 -6.57
CA SER A 106 -2.74 -16.32 -5.32
C SER A 106 -4.04 -15.51 -5.21
N SER A 107 -4.51 -14.91 -6.31
CA SER A 107 -5.80 -14.20 -6.34
C SER A 107 -6.96 -15.10 -5.90
N LEU A 108 -7.03 -16.32 -6.44
CA LEU A 108 -8.07 -17.28 -6.12
C LEU A 108 -7.96 -17.81 -4.68
N ARG A 109 -6.74 -17.98 -4.16
CA ARG A 109 -6.51 -18.34 -2.75
C ARG A 109 -7.04 -17.27 -1.82
N VAL A 110 -6.73 -15.99 -2.10
CA VAL A 110 -7.26 -14.87 -1.33
C VAL A 110 -8.78 -14.85 -1.44
N PHE A 111 -9.36 -14.93 -2.64
CA PHE A 111 -10.82 -14.92 -2.85
C PHE A 111 -11.58 -16.02 -2.10
N ARG A 112 -10.95 -17.19 -1.90
CA ARG A 112 -11.52 -18.31 -1.14
C ARG A 112 -11.36 -18.17 0.37
N GLY A 113 -10.59 -17.19 0.85
CA GLY A 113 -10.26 -17.02 2.27
C GLY A 113 -9.21 -18.03 2.78
N ASN A 114 -8.42 -18.64 1.90
CA ASN A 114 -7.37 -19.61 2.24
C ASN A 114 -5.98 -18.96 2.31
N SER A 115 -5.92 -17.71 2.78
CA SER A 115 -4.73 -16.85 2.83
C SER A 115 -3.82 -17.22 3.99
#